data_AF-A0A8J7RMT3-F1
#
_entry.id   AF-A0A8J7RMT3-F1
#
_cell.length_a   1.000
_cell.length_b   1.000
_cell.length_c   1.000
_cell.angle_alpha   90.00
_cell.angle_beta   90.00
_cell.angle_gamma   90.00
#
_symmetry.space_group_name_H-M   'P 1'
#
loop_
_entity.id
_entity.type
_entity.pdbx_description
1 polymer ?
#
loop_
_entity_poly.entity_id
_entity_poly.type
_entity_poly.pdbx_seq_one_letter_code
_entity_poly.pdbx_strand_id
1 'polypeptide(L)'
;MSVNIYIDHNFYDNNAYGYENHSDNNKSDECCVDDSYNPNSQISSEDNVLNKNPNELVYITKSGDLTKLDHVSQYAPLSGDNRIDYSNYCAIVIDVLRASTTISTLLELYDKVYITDSIEKTMNFPNSIRMGERNGIKIDEFDYGNSPVEILKDKNKITEFAKNGGNLVLTTTNGTRVLNSIISDDIYMGSINNAEAVAKEVYNTAVEKDKDIVLIPCHRCGDFAIEDYIGAALIVENILKIPGNKITKQLEQLIPLRSTIKFDWKNTILNSKSGQGLRDKGYPYDVLYSVQENIYDNVGKYNQKENYVYRV
;
A
#
# COMPACT_ATOMS: atom_id res chain seq x y z
N MET A 1 2.76 28.09 -8.48
CA MET A 1 3.00 27.34 -7.24
C MET A 1 4.05 26.31 -7.49
N SER A 2 4.84 25.99 -6.48
CA SER A 2 5.72 24.84 -6.53
C SER A 2 5.14 23.71 -5.68
N VAL A 3 5.29 22.47 -6.11
CA VAL A 3 4.82 21.28 -5.37
C VAL A 3 6.04 20.49 -4.92
N ASN A 4 6.06 20.03 -3.67
CA ASN A 4 7.08 19.12 -3.15
C ASN A 4 6.54 17.69 -3.11
N ILE A 5 7.46 16.71 -3.18
CA ILE A 5 7.12 15.29 -3.17
C ILE A 5 7.88 14.62 -2.04
N TYR A 6 7.15 13.95 -1.17
CA TYR A 6 7.67 13.21 -0.02
C TYR A 6 7.30 11.74 -0.14
N ILE A 7 8.07 10.87 0.52
CA ILE A 7 7.72 9.47 0.69
C ILE A 7 7.74 9.16 2.18
N ASP A 8 6.64 8.62 2.69
CA ASP A 8 6.56 8.12 4.06
C ASP A 8 7.18 6.72 4.13
N HIS A 9 8.06 6.52 5.11
CA HIS A 9 8.72 5.24 5.36
C HIS A 9 8.19 4.54 6.61
N ASN A 10 7.30 5.16 7.37
CA ASN A 10 7.07 4.73 8.74
C ASN A 10 6.11 3.53 8.87
N PHE A 11 5.44 3.10 7.79
CA PHE A 11 4.43 2.04 7.86
C PHE A 11 4.97 0.59 7.88
N TYR A 12 6.29 0.39 7.74
CA TYR A 12 6.90 -0.93 7.97
C TYR A 12 7.31 -1.18 9.43
N ASP A 13 7.41 -0.14 10.28
CA ASP A 13 7.83 -0.29 11.69
C ASP A 13 6.62 -0.54 12.61
N ASN A 14 6.64 -1.66 13.33
CA ASN A 14 5.58 -2.07 14.27
C ASN A 14 5.38 -1.10 15.43
N ASN A 15 6.39 -0.28 15.76
CA ASN A 15 6.35 0.64 16.89
C ASN A 15 6.01 2.08 16.50
N ALA A 16 5.96 2.40 15.21
CA ALA A 16 5.86 3.80 14.78
C ALA A 16 4.51 4.45 15.11
N TYR A 17 3.42 3.67 15.19
CA TYR A 17 2.08 4.24 15.30
C TYR A 17 1.12 3.39 16.13
N GLY A 18 1.21 3.51 17.45
CA GLY A 18 0.06 3.46 18.38
C GLY A 18 -0.89 2.26 18.34
N TYR A 19 -0.61 1.20 17.59
CA TYR A 19 -1.25 -0.10 17.72
C TYR A 19 -0.69 -0.74 19.00
N GLU A 20 -1.15 -0.24 20.15
CA GLU A 20 -1.11 -1.04 21.36
C GLU A 20 -1.83 -2.34 21.02
N ASN A 21 -1.15 -3.47 21.20
CA ASN A 21 -1.79 -4.76 21.29
C ASN A 21 -2.88 -4.62 22.36
N HIS A 22 -4.14 -4.43 21.95
CA HIS A 22 -5.26 -4.55 22.87
C HIS A 22 -5.23 -5.99 23.37
N SER A 23 -4.65 -6.18 24.55
CA SER A 23 -4.72 -7.39 25.33
C SER A 23 -6.12 -7.50 25.93
N ASP A 24 -7.15 -7.51 25.09
CA ASP A 24 -8.47 -7.97 25.47
C ASP A 24 -8.50 -9.47 25.21
N ASN A 25 -8.51 -10.22 26.31
CA ASN A 25 -8.53 -11.68 26.38
C ASN A 25 -9.82 -12.32 25.83
N ASN A 26 -10.43 -11.77 24.78
CA ASN A 26 -11.53 -12.38 24.05
C ASN A 26 -11.49 -11.97 22.57
N LYS A 27 -10.94 -12.88 21.74
CA LYS A 27 -10.77 -12.81 20.27
C LYS A 27 -9.76 -11.77 19.79
N SER A 28 -8.50 -12.18 19.76
CA SER A 28 -7.42 -11.48 19.07
C SER A 28 -7.74 -11.28 17.59
N ASP A 29 -7.71 -10.03 17.13
CA ASP A 29 -7.46 -9.72 15.73
C ASP A 29 -6.02 -10.16 15.41
N GLU A 30 -5.88 -11.35 14.84
CA GLU A 30 -4.62 -12.02 14.47
C GLU A 30 -3.89 -11.33 13.30
N CYS A 31 -3.65 -10.02 13.38
CA CYS A 31 -2.75 -9.33 12.45
C CYS A 31 -1.27 -9.63 12.74
N CYS A 32 -0.94 -10.25 13.89
CA CYS A 32 0.40 -10.21 14.48
C CYS A 32 0.96 -11.53 15.03
N VAL A 33 0.34 -12.70 14.78
CA VAL A 33 0.92 -13.99 15.23
C VAL A 33 1.46 -14.75 14.03
N ASP A 34 2.78 -14.71 13.86
CA ASP A 34 3.50 -15.66 13.01
C ASP A 34 3.78 -16.91 13.85
N ASP A 35 3.03 -18.00 13.60
CA ASP A 35 3.17 -19.30 14.30
C ASP A 35 4.52 -19.99 14.04
N SER A 36 5.46 -19.35 13.34
CA SER A 36 6.79 -19.89 13.05
C SER A 36 7.89 -19.53 14.06
N TYR A 37 7.63 -18.67 15.06
CA TYR A 37 8.63 -18.33 16.08
C TYR A 37 8.64 -19.34 17.24
N ASN A 38 9.55 -20.32 17.17
CA ASN A 38 9.87 -21.22 18.30
C ASN A 38 11.08 -20.67 19.10
N PRO A 39 10.88 -20.10 20.30
CA PRO A 39 11.96 -19.50 21.10
C PRO A 39 12.95 -20.52 21.70
N ASN A 40 12.78 -21.83 21.48
CA ASN A 40 13.58 -22.88 22.12
C ASN A 40 14.53 -23.67 21.19
N SER A 41 14.85 -23.16 20.00
CA SER A 41 15.95 -23.76 19.21
C SER A 41 17.30 -23.33 19.78
N GLN A 42 17.96 -24.23 20.52
CA GLN A 42 19.29 -24.03 21.07
C GLN A 42 20.32 -23.90 19.94
N ILE A 43 20.96 -22.73 19.83
CA ILE A 43 22.11 -22.52 18.96
C ILE A 43 23.38 -22.92 19.73
N SER A 44 24.05 -23.96 19.24
CA SER A 44 25.37 -24.39 19.69
C SER A 44 26.41 -23.32 19.35
N SER A 45 27.21 -22.95 20.33
CA SER A 45 28.35 -22.06 20.22
C SER A 45 29.48 -22.71 19.41
N GLU A 46 29.76 -22.15 18.23
CA GLU A 46 31.09 -21.98 17.59
C GLU A 46 30.88 -21.72 16.10
N ASP A 47 30.85 -20.45 15.70
CA ASP A 47 31.40 -19.97 14.43
C ASP A 47 31.36 -18.44 14.36
N ASN A 48 32.55 -17.84 14.19
CA ASN A 48 32.74 -16.41 13.93
C ASN A 48 32.22 -16.06 12.53
N VAL A 49 30.99 -15.55 12.42
CA VAL A 49 30.51 -14.87 11.21
C VAL A 49 29.82 -13.57 11.61
N LEU A 50 30.26 -12.47 10.98
CA LEU A 50 29.74 -11.12 11.11
C LEU A 50 28.20 -11.08 11.14
N ASN A 51 27.64 -10.93 12.33
CA ASN A 51 26.21 -10.81 12.56
C ASN A 51 25.78 -9.38 12.19
N LYS A 52 25.65 -9.09 10.89
CA LYS A 52 24.92 -7.92 10.41
C LYS A 52 23.46 -8.29 10.32
N ASN A 53 22.65 -7.63 11.14
CA ASN A 53 21.21 -7.78 11.21
C ASN A 53 20.61 -7.62 9.78
N PRO A 54 19.84 -8.58 9.24
CA PRO A 54 19.34 -8.52 7.86
C PRO A 54 18.34 -7.37 7.58
N ASN A 55 17.92 -6.65 8.62
CA ASN A 55 16.89 -5.60 8.56
C ASN A 55 17.45 -4.17 8.47
N GLU A 56 18.77 -3.98 8.37
CA GLU A 56 19.35 -2.66 8.07
C GLU A 56 19.49 -2.46 6.55
N LEU A 57 18.60 -1.66 5.95
CA LEU A 57 18.80 -1.11 4.62
C LEU A 57 20.00 -0.13 4.66
N VAL A 58 21.19 -0.66 4.42
CA VAL A 58 22.42 0.13 4.30
C VAL A 58 22.55 0.63 2.85
N TYR A 59 22.31 1.92 2.64
CA TYR A 59 22.69 2.58 1.38
C TYR A 59 24.12 3.12 1.48
N ILE A 60 24.99 2.68 0.58
CA ILE A 60 26.36 3.20 0.45
C ILE A 60 26.30 4.48 -0.40
N THR A 61 26.49 5.64 0.21
CA THR A 61 26.78 6.88 -0.53
C THR A 61 28.24 6.87 -1.01
N LYS A 62 28.56 7.59 -2.08
CA LYS A 62 29.90 7.64 -2.71
C LYS A 62 31.03 8.08 -1.75
N SER A 63 30.72 8.57 -0.55
CA SER A 63 31.66 8.97 0.49
C SER A 63 31.88 7.93 1.60
N GLY A 64 31.22 6.76 1.56
CA GLY A 64 31.48 5.68 2.51
C GLY A 64 31.01 5.94 3.95
N ASP A 65 30.26 7.01 4.18
CA ASP A 65 29.68 7.31 5.49
C ASP A 65 28.31 6.63 5.65
N LEU A 66 28.23 5.74 6.64
CA LEU A 66 27.00 5.08 7.10
C LEU A 66 26.18 6.06 7.95
N THR A 67 25.58 7.07 7.35
CA THR A 67 24.61 7.92 8.05
C THR A 67 23.24 7.26 7.99
N LYS A 68 22.66 7.00 9.16
CA LYS A 68 21.23 6.74 9.36
C LYS A 68 20.45 7.69 8.44
N LEU A 69 19.55 7.15 7.60
CA LEU A 69 18.50 7.97 7.03
C LEU A 69 17.78 8.57 8.24
N ASP A 70 17.92 9.89 8.42
CA ASP A 70 17.13 10.62 9.40
C ASP A 70 15.68 10.20 9.19
N HIS A 71 15.12 9.52 10.19
CA HIS A 71 13.78 8.98 10.14
C HIS A 71 12.83 10.10 9.69
N VAL A 72 12.02 9.80 8.67
CA VAL A 72 10.96 10.64 8.11
C VAL A 72 9.79 10.77 9.11
N SER A 73 10.09 10.89 10.41
CA SER A 73 9.15 11.23 11.48
C SER A 73 8.83 12.74 11.50
N GLN A 74 9.43 13.54 10.62
CA GLN A 74 9.39 15.01 10.73
C GLN A 74 8.45 15.74 9.77
N TYR A 75 7.76 15.07 8.84
CA TYR A 75 7.02 15.80 7.78
C TYR A 75 5.53 16.01 8.08
N ALA A 76 4.92 15.17 8.91
CA ALA A 76 3.52 15.31 9.32
C ALA A 76 3.38 15.14 10.84
N PRO A 77 2.68 16.05 11.54
CA PRO A 77 2.46 15.92 12.97
C PRO A 77 1.47 14.79 13.28
N LEU A 78 1.56 14.23 14.49
CA LEU A 78 0.49 13.40 15.01
C LEU A 78 -0.68 14.28 15.47
N SER A 79 -1.90 13.88 15.14
CA SER A 79 -3.13 14.45 15.68
C SER A 79 -3.32 14.05 17.15
N GLY A 80 -4.29 14.70 17.82
CA GLY A 80 -4.66 14.38 19.20
C GLY A 80 -5.20 12.96 19.43
N ASP A 81 -5.45 12.20 18.36
CA ASP A 81 -5.86 10.79 18.38
C ASP A 81 -4.78 9.84 17.81
N ASN A 82 -3.51 10.26 17.78
CA ASN A 82 -2.34 9.49 17.35
C ASN A 82 -2.35 9.06 15.86
N ARG A 83 -3.12 9.73 15.00
CA ARG A 83 -3.04 9.56 13.54
C ARG A 83 -2.06 10.56 12.93
N ILE A 84 -1.51 10.25 11.76
CA ILE A 84 -0.63 11.15 11.02
C ILE A 84 -1.47 12.18 10.26
N ASP A 85 -1.22 13.46 10.51
CA ASP A 85 -1.95 14.55 9.86
C ASP A 85 -1.33 14.91 8.50
N TYR A 86 -1.95 14.40 7.45
CA TYR A 86 -1.64 14.70 6.05
C TYR A 86 -2.63 15.70 5.44
N SER A 87 -3.30 16.55 6.23
CA SER A 87 -4.30 17.51 5.73
C SER A 87 -3.75 18.49 4.67
N ASN A 88 -2.46 18.83 4.75
CA ASN A 88 -1.75 19.69 3.79
C ASN A 88 -1.17 18.93 2.58
N TYR A 89 -1.48 17.64 2.45
CA TYR A 89 -0.92 16.77 1.42
C TYR A 89 -2.01 16.10 0.60
N CYS A 90 -1.71 15.87 -0.68
CA CYS A 90 -2.35 14.82 -1.45
C CYS A 90 -1.60 13.51 -1.19
N ALA A 91 -2.21 12.60 -0.45
CA ALA A 91 -1.64 11.34 -0.04
C ALA A 91 -1.93 10.24 -1.07
N ILE A 92 -0.93 9.45 -1.44
CA ILE A 92 -1.07 8.31 -2.36
C ILE A 92 -0.71 7.04 -1.62
N VAL A 93 -1.72 6.21 -1.33
CA VAL A 93 -1.58 4.93 -0.61
C VAL A 93 -1.30 3.80 -1.60
N ILE A 94 -0.22 3.06 -1.36
CA ILE A 94 0.36 2.12 -2.34
C ILE A 94 0.58 0.76 -1.69
N ASP A 95 -0.26 -0.21 -2.08
CA ASP A 95 -0.17 -1.62 -1.73
C ASP A 95 -0.29 -2.43 -3.03
N VAL A 96 0.86 -2.69 -3.66
CA VAL A 96 0.93 -3.29 -5.01
C VAL A 96 0.50 -4.76 -4.99
N LEU A 97 0.87 -5.48 -3.92
CA LEU A 97 0.55 -6.89 -3.69
C LEU A 97 -0.25 -7.03 -2.38
N ARG A 98 -1.56 -6.75 -2.39
CA ARG A 98 -2.45 -6.60 -3.56
C ARG A 98 -3.48 -5.47 -3.45
N ALA A 99 -3.65 -4.82 -2.30
CA ALA A 99 -4.89 -4.10 -2.01
C ALA A 99 -5.18 -2.94 -2.99
N SER A 100 -4.20 -2.07 -3.28
CA SER A 100 -4.40 -0.97 -4.22
C SER A 100 -4.66 -1.48 -5.65
N THR A 101 -3.95 -2.53 -6.08
CA THR A 101 -4.16 -3.18 -7.38
C THR A 101 -5.59 -3.75 -7.51
N THR A 102 -6.06 -4.44 -6.47
CA THR A 102 -7.43 -4.97 -6.41
C THR A 102 -8.46 -3.84 -6.48
N ILE A 103 -8.23 -2.74 -5.74
CA ILE A 103 -9.12 -1.57 -5.76
C ILE A 103 -9.17 -0.95 -7.16
N SER A 104 -8.03 -0.68 -7.81
CA SER A 104 -8.01 -0.16 -9.19
C SER A 104 -8.72 -1.09 -10.17
N THR A 105 -8.60 -2.40 -9.99
CA THR A 105 -9.32 -3.40 -10.78
C THR A 105 -10.83 -3.31 -10.57
N LEU A 106 -11.30 -3.16 -9.33
CA LEU A 106 -12.72 -3.00 -9.03
C LEU A 106 -13.28 -1.68 -9.54
N LEU A 107 -12.51 -0.59 -9.48
CA LEU A 107 -12.90 0.72 -9.97
C LEU A 107 -13.04 0.79 -11.50
N GLU A 108 -12.40 -0.13 -12.21
CA GLU A 108 -12.66 -0.34 -13.63
C GLU A 108 -14.05 -0.94 -13.86
N LEU A 109 -14.49 -1.83 -12.95
CA LEU A 109 -15.75 -2.54 -13.06
C LEU A 109 -16.95 -1.74 -12.55
N TYR A 110 -16.74 -0.91 -11.53
CA TYR A 110 -17.77 -0.10 -10.88
C TYR A 110 -17.17 1.06 -10.07
N ASP A 111 -17.91 2.16 -9.95
CA ASP A 111 -17.34 3.46 -9.53
C ASP A 111 -17.05 3.57 -8.03
N LYS A 112 -17.36 2.54 -7.22
CA LYS A 112 -17.29 2.59 -5.75
C LYS A 112 -17.00 1.24 -5.11
N VAL A 113 -16.11 1.21 -4.11
CA VAL A 113 -15.79 0.04 -3.28
C VAL A 113 -15.71 0.47 -1.82
N TYR A 114 -16.48 -0.17 -0.94
CA TYR A 114 -16.39 0.05 0.51
C TYR A 114 -15.16 -0.66 1.10
N ILE A 115 -14.47 -0.01 2.02
CA ILE A 115 -13.30 -0.53 2.72
C ILE A 115 -13.65 -0.72 4.18
N THR A 116 -13.33 -1.87 4.76
CA THR A 116 -13.59 -2.14 6.19
C THR A 116 -12.39 -2.76 6.89
N ASP A 117 -12.22 -2.43 8.16
CA ASP A 117 -11.11 -2.90 9.01
C ASP A 117 -11.36 -4.29 9.63
N SER A 118 -12.60 -4.79 9.63
CA SER A 118 -12.94 -6.08 10.23
C SER A 118 -13.86 -6.95 9.38
N ILE A 119 -13.75 -8.27 9.60
CA ILE A 119 -14.64 -9.27 9.00
C ILE A 119 -16.08 -8.99 9.41
N GLU A 120 -16.31 -8.70 10.70
CA GLU A 120 -17.63 -8.41 11.24
C GLU A 120 -18.31 -7.23 10.52
N LYS A 121 -17.59 -6.10 10.34
CA LYS A 121 -18.15 -4.95 9.62
C LYS A 121 -18.49 -5.32 8.18
N THR A 122 -17.63 -6.10 7.51
CA THR A 122 -17.91 -6.60 6.15
C THR A 122 -19.19 -7.44 6.10
N MET A 123 -19.39 -8.32 7.09
CA MET A 123 -20.58 -9.18 7.15
C MET A 123 -21.87 -8.38 7.31
N ASN A 124 -21.82 -7.27 8.04
CA ASN A 124 -22.96 -6.38 8.29
C ASN A 124 -23.37 -5.51 7.09
N PHE A 125 -22.59 -5.48 6.00
CA PHE A 125 -23.00 -4.74 4.79
C PHE A 125 -24.16 -5.46 4.07
N PRO A 126 -25.34 -4.81 3.92
CA PRO A 126 -26.48 -5.41 3.23
C PRO A 126 -26.21 -5.50 1.73
N ASN A 127 -26.80 -6.53 1.09
CA ASN A 127 -26.74 -6.75 -0.36
C ASN A 127 -25.33 -6.52 -0.93
N SER A 128 -24.36 -7.29 -0.44
CA SER A 128 -22.94 -7.09 -0.74
C SER A 128 -22.29 -8.31 -1.37
N ILE A 129 -21.33 -8.05 -2.25
CA ILE A 129 -20.24 -8.96 -2.58
C ILE A 129 -19.08 -8.62 -1.66
N ARG A 130 -18.59 -9.62 -0.94
CA ARG A 130 -17.55 -9.50 0.08
C ARG A 130 -16.24 -10.04 -0.47
N MET A 131 -15.21 -9.21 -0.39
CA MET A 131 -13.86 -9.51 -0.85
C MET A 131 -12.88 -9.30 0.29
N GLY A 132 -11.85 -10.13 0.36
CA GLY A 132 -10.82 -9.91 1.36
C GLY A 132 -9.94 -11.09 1.66
N GLU A 133 -8.96 -10.83 2.51
CA GLU A 133 -7.96 -11.81 2.90
C GLU A 133 -7.52 -11.64 4.35
N ARG A 134 -6.96 -12.73 4.88
CA ARG A 134 -6.07 -12.75 6.04
C ARG A 134 -4.83 -13.55 5.68
N ASN A 135 -3.66 -13.01 5.96
CA ASN A 135 -2.37 -13.64 5.63
C ASN A 135 -2.21 -14.03 4.14
N GLY A 136 -2.86 -13.31 3.24
CA GLY A 136 -2.86 -13.54 1.80
C GLY A 136 -3.87 -14.57 1.32
N ILE A 137 -4.65 -15.19 2.21
CA ILE A 137 -5.63 -16.24 1.91
C ILE A 137 -7.03 -15.66 2.00
N LYS A 138 -7.92 -16.08 1.08
CA LYS A 138 -9.33 -15.69 1.10
C LYS A 138 -9.99 -16.07 2.42
N ILE A 139 -10.84 -15.19 2.94
CA ILE A 139 -11.71 -15.49 4.10
C ILE A 139 -12.83 -16.44 3.63
N ASP A 140 -13.04 -17.56 4.33
CA ASP A 140 -13.90 -18.65 3.86
C ASP A 140 -15.35 -18.22 3.60
N GLU A 141 -15.90 -17.33 4.44
CA GLU A 141 -17.27 -16.81 4.32
C GLU A 141 -17.44 -15.75 3.22
N PHE A 142 -16.35 -15.36 2.54
CA PHE A 142 -16.38 -14.32 1.52
C PHE A 142 -16.50 -14.87 0.10
N ASP A 143 -17.12 -14.07 -0.77
CA ASP A 143 -17.32 -14.40 -2.17
C ASP A 143 -15.97 -14.54 -2.89
N TYR A 144 -15.06 -13.57 -2.70
CA TYR A 144 -13.76 -13.52 -3.37
C TYR A 144 -12.61 -13.19 -2.41
N GLY A 145 -11.38 -13.54 -2.81
CA GLY A 145 -10.17 -13.09 -2.14
C GLY A 145 -9.82 -11.64 -2.46
N ASN A 146 -8.62 -11.21 -2.04
CA ASN A 146 -8.00 -9.97 -2.50
C ASN A 146 -7.22 -10.17 -3.82
N SER A 147 -7.72 -11.03 -4.73
CA SER A 147 -7.09 -11.34 -6.00
C SER A 147 -7.70 -10.52 -7.15
N PRO A 148 -6.95 -9.63 -7.82
CA PRO A 148 -7.45 -8.91 -8.98
C PRO A 148 -7.79 -9.86 -10.15
N VAL A 149 -7.06 -10.97 -10.28
CA VAL A 149 -7.31 -11.98 -11.32
C VAL A 149 -8.60 -12.74 -11.06
N GLU A 150 -8.91 -13.06 -9.81
CA GLU A 150 -10.19 -13.66 -9.42
C GLU A 150 -11.36 -12.74 -9.76
N ILE A 151 -11.24 -11.44 -9.43
CA ILE A 151 -12.24 -10.42 -9.76
C ILE A 151 -12.46 -10.31 -11.27
N LEU A 152 -11.39 -10.32 -12.06
CA LEU A 152 -11.51 -10.20 -13.51
C LEU A 152 -12.16 -11.43 -14.16
N LYS A 153 -11.97 -12.63 -13.61
CA LYS A 153 -12.64 -13.85 -14.11
C LYS A 153 -14.15 -13.73 -14.02
N ASP A 154 -14.65 -13.14 -12.93
CA ASP A 154 -16.08 -12.99 -12.67
C ASP A 154 -16.60 -11.56 -12.94
N LYS A 155 -15.85 -10.76 -13.73
CA LYS A 155 -16.13 -9.33 -13.94
C LYS A 155 -17.57 -9.02 -14.33
N ASN A 156 -18.17 -9.82 -15.22
CA ASN A 156 -19.53 -9.56 -15.70
C ASN A 156 -20.55 -9.69 -14.55
N LYS A 157 -20.40 -10.73 -13.73
CA LYS A 157 -21.25 -10.98 -12.55
C LYS A 157 -21.09 -9.87 -11.51
N ILE A 158 -19.85 -9.47 -11.24
CA ILE A 158 -19.55 -8.40 -10.27
C ILE A 158 -20.11 -7.06 -10.75
N THR A 159 -19.86 -6.69 -12.01
CA THR A 159 -20.36 -5.44 -12.61
C THR A 159 -21.88 -5.41 -12.64
N GLU A 160 -22.55 -6.50 -13.05
CA GLU A 160 -24.01 -6.56 -13.08
C GLU A 160 -24.61 -6.42 -11.68
N PHE A 161 -24.07 -7.14 -10.71
CA PHE A 161 -24.49 -7.03 -9.31
C PHE A 161 -24.38 -5.60 -8.78
N ALA A 162 -23.22 -4.96 -8.98
CA ALA A 162 -22.99 -3.59 -8.51
C ALA A 162 -23.90 -2.57 -9.20
N LYS A 163 -24.13 -2.72 -10.52
CA LYS A 163 -25.07 -1.87 -11.28
C LYS A 163 -26.52 -2.02 -10.83
N ASN A 164 -26.90 -3.17 -10.28
CA ASN A 164 -28.23 -3.43 -9.72
C ASN A 164 -28.36 -3.01 -8.24
N GLY A 165 -27.48 -2.12 -7.75
CA GLY A 165 -27.54 -1.59 -6.38
C GLY A 165 -26.85 -2.47 -5.34
N GLY A 166 -26.03 -3.43 -5.77
CA GLY A 166 -25.18 -4.23 -4.90
C GLY A 166 -23.95 -3.45 -4.42
N ASN A 167 -23.50 -3.76 -3.21
CA ASN A 167 -22.31 -3.15 -2.61
C ASN A 167 -21.07 -4.04 -2.83
N LEU A 168 -19.96 -3.45 -3.27
CA LEU A 168 -18.66 -4.13 -3.28
C LEU A 168 -17.93 -3.74 -2.00
N VAL A 169 -17.53 -4.72 -1.19
CA VAL A 169 -16.92 -4.48 0.13
C VAL A 169 -15.62 -5.27 0.25
N LEU A 170 -14.53 -4.57 0.56
CA LEU A 170 -13.19 -5.13 0.67
C LEU A 170 -12.64 -4.94 2.10
N THR A 171 -12.09 -6.01 2.69
CA THR A 171 -11.22 -5.91 3.87
C THR A 171 -9.88 -6.59 3.60
N THR A 172 -8.79 -5.96 4.03
CA THR A 172 -7.41 -6.46 3.88
C THR A 172 -6.64 -6.19 5.15
N THR A 173 -5.56 -6.94 5.39
CA THR A 173 -4.73 -6.79 6.59
C THR A 173 -3.97 -5.46 6.60
N ASN A 174 -3.41 -5.03 5.46
CA ASN A 174 -2.49 -3.88 5.43
C ASN A 174 -3.16 -2.56 5.04
N GLY A 175 -4.06 -2.58 4.04
CA GLY A 175 -4.61 -1.34 3.48
C GLY A 175 -5.47 -0.54 4.46
N THR A 176 -6.24 -1.23 5.30
CA THR A 176 -7.13 -0.59 6.29
C THR A 176 -6.35 0.03 7.45
N ARG A 177 -5.28 -0.64 7.90
CA ARG A 177 -4.33 -0.12 8.90
C ARG A 177 -3.78 1.25 8.50
N VAL A 178 -3.28 1.37 7.26
CA VAL A 178 -2.70 2.63 6.76
C VAL A 178 -3.76 3.70 6.60
N LEU A 179 -4.90 3.38 5.97
CA LEU A 179 -6.00 4.33 5.76
C LEU A 179 -6.60 4.87 7.08
N ASN A 180 -6.64 4.05 8.12
CA ASN A 180 -7.10 4.45 9.45
C ASN A 180 -6.06 5.26 10.24
N SER A 181 -4.77 5.14 9.90
CA SER A 181 -3.67 5.80 10.60
C SER A 181 -3.40 7.22 10.09
N ILE A 182 -4.07 7.66 9.02
CA ILE A 182 -3.83 8.97 8.40
C ILE A 182 -5.08 9.86 8.44
N ILE A 183 -4.87 11.17 8.36
CA ILE A 183 -5.92 12.18 8.19
C ILE A 183 -5.61 12.99 6.93
N SER A 184 -6.50 12.96 5.94
CA SER A 184 -6.43 13.85 4.76
C SER A 184 -7.74 13.81 3.96
N ASP A 185 -8.13 14.95 3.40
CA ASP A 185 -9.25 15.05 2.46
C ASP A 185 -8.91 14.57 1.05
N ASP A 186 -7.62 14.30 0.78
CA ASP A 186 -7.07 14.03 -0.55
C ASP A 186 -6.22 12.75 -0.52
N ILE A 187 -6.86 11.61 -0.25
CA ILE A 187 -6.23 10.28 -0.23
C ILE A 187 -6.56 9.53 -1.51
N TYR A 188 -5.54 9.08 -2.23
CA TYR A 188 -5.64 8.41 -3.51
C TYR A 188 -5.05 7.00 -3.44
N MET A 189 -5.63 6.08 -4.20
CA MET A 189 -5.14 4.69 -4.30
C MET A 189 -4.22 4.56 -5.51
N GLY A 190 -2.93 4.35 -5.23
CA GLY A 190 -1.89 4.18 -6.24
C GLY A 190 -1.48 2.72 -6.41
N SER A 191 -1.34 2.29 -7.66
CA SER A 191 -0.77 0.99 -8.04
C SER A 191 0.09 1.14 -9.29
N ILE A 192 0.82 0.09 -9.66
CA ILE A 192 1.53 0.06 -10.96
C ILE A 192 0.52 0.08 -12.12
N ASN A 193 -0.67 -0.49 -11.94
CA ASN A 193 -1.68 -0.59 -12.99
C ASN A 193 -2.30 0.75 -13.39
N ASN A 194 -2.22 1.78 -12.54
CA ASN A 194 -2.78 3.12 -12.79
C ASN A 194 -1.80 4.26 -12.46
N ALA A 195 -0.49 3.98 -12.49
CA ALA A 195 0.53 4.91 -12.00
C ALA A 195 0.52 6.27 -12.72
N GLU A 196 0.33 6.28 -14.05
CA GLU A 196 0.27 7.50 -14.85
C GLU A 196 -1.00 8.32 -14.58
N ALA A 197 -2.15 7.67 -14.45
CA ALA A 197 -3.42 8.34 -14.17
C ALA A 197 -3.39 9.00 -12.79
N VAL A 198 -2.95 8.26 -11.77
CA VAL A 198 -2.78 8.76 -10.40
C VAL A 198 -1.79 9.92 -10.35
N ALA A 199 -0.65 9.82 -11.04
CA ALA A 199 0.34 10.88 -11.11
C ALA A 199 -0.24 12.20 -11.64
N LYS A 200 -1.02 12.15 -12.73
CA LYS A 200 -1.66 13.33 -13.33
C LYS A 200 -2.70 13.93 -12.40
N GLU A 201 -3.62 13.11 -11.89
CA GLU A 201 -4.73 13.57 -11.05
C GLU A 201 -4.23 14.20 -9.75
N VAL A 202 -3.29 13.53 -9.08
CA VAL A 202 -2.72 14.00 -7.82
C VAL A 202 -1.90 15.27 -8.01
N TYR A 203 -1.09 15.35 -9.08
CA TYR A 203 -0.34 16.57 -9.38
C TYR A 203 -1.25 17.76 -9.64
N ASN A 204 -2.32 17.57 -10.45
CA ASN A 204 -3.28 18.62 -10.73
C ASN A 204 -3.99 19.08 -9.45
N THR A 205 -4.46 18.13 -8.63
CA THR A 205 -5.10 18.45 -7.34
C THR A 205 -4.15 19.20 -6.40
N ALA A 206 -2.90 18.75 -6.31
CA ALA A 206 -1.89 19.39 -5.46
C ALA A 206 -1.63 20.85 -5.88
N VAL A 207 -1.54 21.12 -7.18
CA VAL A 207 -1.41 22.48 -7.72
C VAL A 207 -2.65 23.33 -7.46
N GLU A 208 -3.85 22.76 -7.67
CA GLU A 208 -5.13 23.47 -7.49
C GLU A 208 -5.36 23.86 -6.02
N LYS A 209 -5.06 22.95 -5.10
CA LYS A 209 -5.34 23.10 -3.67
C LYS A 209 -4.18 23.67 -2.86
N ASP A 210 -3.07 24.00 -3.51
CA ASP A 210 -1.83 24.43 -2.86
C ASP A 210 -1.36 23.44 -1.79
N LYS A 211 -1.24 22.16 -2.18
CA LYS A 211 -0.80 21.05 -1.34
C LYS A 211 0.48 20.42 -1.87
N ASP A 212 1.23 19.79 -0.98
CA ASP A 212 2.34 18.92 -1.34
C ASP A 212 1.85 17.49 -1.60
N ILE A 213 2.70 16.63 -2.17
CA ILE A 213 2.37 15.22 -2.44
C ILE A 213 3.14 14.33 -1.48
N VAL A 214 2.47 13.34 -0.88
CA VAL A 214 3.11 12.29 -0.09
C VAL A 214 2.77 10.90 -0.63
N LEU A 215 3.79 10.09 -0.88
CA LEU A 215 3.67 8.69 -1.25
C LEU A 215 3.71 7.85 0.03
N ILE A 216 2.78 6.91 0.19
CA ILE A 216 2.63 6.06 1.37
C ILE A 216 2.65 4.60 0.91
N PRO A 217 3.85 4.00 0.74
CA PRO A 217 4.01 2.55 0.65
C PRO A 217 3.46 1.89 1.92
N CYS A 218 2.47 1.01 1.78
CA CYS A 218 1.82 0.37 2.92
C CYS A 218 2.75 -0.59 3.65
N HIS A 219 3.67 -1.23 2.90
CA HIS A 219 4.54 -2.27 3.39
C HIS A 219 3.77 -3.42 4.04
N ARG A 220 4.50 -4.34 4.66
CA ARG A 220 3.92 -5.38 5.51
C ARG A 220 4.28 -5.06 6.96
N CYS A 221 3.41 -5.45 7.89
CA CYS A 221 3.67 -5.28 9.32
C CYS A 221 5.05 -5.88 9.69
N GLY A 222 6.03 -5.03 10.05
CA GLY A 222 7.39 -5.44 10.40
C GLY A 222 8.34 -5.73 9.23
N ASP A 223 7.89 -5.61 7.97
CA ASP A 223 8.61 -6.07 6.80
C ASP A 223 8.55 -5.05 5.65
N PHE A 224 9.72 -4.68 5.12
CA PHE A 224 9.81 -3.83 3.93
C PHE A 224 9.29 -4.56 2.67
N ALA A 225 8.33 -3.93 2.00
CA ALA A 225 7.77 -4.38 0.72
C ALA A 225 8.41 -3.60 -0.45
N ILE A 226 9.30 -4.26 -1.20
CA ILE A 226 9.97 -3.63 -2.35
C ILE A 226 9.00 -3.27 -3.47
N GLU A 227 7.94 -4.05 -3.65
CA GLU A 227 6.89 -3.80 -4.63
C GLU A 227 6.17 -2.46 -4.42
N ASP A 228 5.85 -2.09 -3.17
CA ASP A 228 5.19 -0.82 -2.86
C ASP A 228 6.13 0.36 -3.12
N TYR A 229 7.41 0.17 -2.80
CA TYR A 229 8.45 1.15 -3.08
C TYR A 229 8.66 1.35 -4.59
N ILE A 230 8.68 0.27 -5.38
CA ILE A 230 8.74 0.35 -6.84
C ILE A 230 7.48 1.03 -7.40
N GLY A 231 6.29 0.71 -6.87
CA GLY A 231 5.04 1.37 -7.24
C GLY A 231 5.10 2.88 -7.01
N ALA A 232 5.59 3.32 -5.85
CA ALA A 232 5.83 4.73 -5.55
C ALA A 232 6.84 5.37 -6.51
N ALA A 233 7.93 4.68 -6.85
CA ALA A 233 8.92 5.17 -7.80
C ALA A 233 8.33 5.41 -9.19
N LEU A 234 7.50 4.49 -9.69
CA LEU A 234 6.84 4.63 -10.99
C LEU A 234 5.85 5.81 -11.01
N ILE A 235 5.09 6.02 -9.94
CA ILE A 235 4.20 7.19 -9.82
C ILE A 235 5.02 8.49 -9.83
N VAL A 236 6.11 8.55 -9.06
CA VAL A 236 7.00 9.73 -9.03
C VAL A 236 7.57 10.02 -10.41
N GLU A 237 8.07 9.04 -11.14
CA GLU A 237 8.58 9.26 -12.50
C GLU A 237 7.50 9.80 -13.44
N ASN A 238 6.25 9.33 -13.31
CA ASN A 238 5.16 9.85 -14.12
C ASN A 238 4.84 11.32 -13.76
N ILE A 239 4.90 11.70 -12.49
CA ILE A 239 4.76 13.12 -12.08
C ILE A 239 5.87 13.98 -12.69
N LEU A 240 7.13 13.52 -12.63
CA LEU A 240 8.27 14.26 -13.17
C LEU A 240 8.26 14.40 -14.69
N LYS A 241 7.54 13.52 -15.40
CA LYS A 241 7.33 13.60 -16.85
C LYS A 241 6.22 14.57 -17.25
N ILE A 242 5.40 15.07 -16.31
CA ILE A 242 4.33 16.04 -16.61
C ILE A 242 4.97 17.32 -17.18
N PRO A 243 4.62 17.74 -18.40
CA PRO A 243 5.21 18.94 -19.02
C PRO A 243 4.98 20.19 -18.19
N GLY A 244 6.05 20.96 -17.94
CA GLY A 244 5.96 22.20 -17.20
C GLY A 244 5.64 22.02 -15.71
N ASN A 245 5.87 20.82 -15.16
CA ASN A 245 5.71 20.62 -13.72
C ASN A 245 6.59 21.59 -12.92
N LYS A 246 6.09 22.00 -11.76
CA LYS A 246 6.76 22.94 -10.86
C LYS A 246 7.27 22.23 -9.61
N ILE A 247 7.84 21.04 -9.78
CA ILE A 247 8.45 20.31 -8.65
C ILE A 247 9.74 21.03 -8.25
N THR A 248 9.80 21.60 -7.05
CA THR A 248 10.92 22.49 -6.69
C THR A 248 11.90 21.99 -5.66
N LYS A 249 11.60 20.98 -4.83
CA LYS A 249 12.56 20.48 -3.82
C LYS A 249 12.46 18.97 -3.59
N GLN A 250 13.58 18.41 -3.10
CA GLN A 250 13.79 17.05 -2.56
C GLN A 250 13.85 15.87 -3.54
N LEU A 251 14.12 16.09 -4.83
CA LEU A 251 14.45 14.98 -5.76
C LEU A 251 15.65 14.14 -5.28
N GLU A 252 16.57 14.72 -4.51
CA GLU A 252 17.70 14.00 -3.91
C GLU A 252 17.25 12.93 -2.91
N GLN A 253 16.23 13.22 -2.09
CA GLN A 253 15.65 12.25 -1.15
C GLN A 253 14.93 11.12 -1.87
N LEU A 254 14.46 11.37 -3.10
CA LEU A 254 13.85 10.36 -3.96
C LEU A 254 14.88 9.55 -4.76
N ILE A 255 16.19 9.83 -4.66
CA ILE A 255 17.22 9.06 -5.38
C ILE A 255 17.16 7.55 -5.06
N PRO A 256 17.06 7.11 -3.79
CA PRO A 256 16.94 5.69 -3.47
C PRO A 256 15.71 5.06 -4.13
N LEU A 257 14.55 5.71 -3.96
CA LEU A 257 13.27 5.31 -4.56
C LEU A 257 13.39 5.14 -6.09
N ARG A 258 13.85 6.19 -6.78
CA ARG A 258 13.98 6.21 -8.24
C ARG A 258 15.06 5.27 -8.77
N SER A 259 16.02 4.87 -7.92
CA SER A 259 17.04 3.90 -8.34
C SER A 259 16.52 2.48 -8.41
N THR A 260 15.43 2.16 -7.71
CA THR A 260 14.82 0.81 -7.75
C THR A 260 14.30 0.43 -9.14
N ILE A 261 13.87 1.42 -9.93
CA ILE A 261 13.32 1.21 -11.28
C ILE A 261 14.35 1.31 -12.41
N LYS A 262 15.64 1.54 -12.09
CA LYS A 262 16.72 1.55 -13.09
C LYS A 262 17.15 0.14 -13.51
N PHE A 263 16.78 -0.86 -12.73
CA PHE A 263 17.03 -2.27 -13.00
C PHE A 263 15.75 -2.95 -13.49
N ASP A 264 15.80 -4.26 -13.74
CA ASP A 264 14.60 -5.05 -14.06
C ASP A 264 13.69 -5.16 -12.82
N TRP A 265 12.96 -4.08 -12.56
CA TRP A 265 12.09 -3.94 -11.40
C TRP A 265 10.93 -4.94 -11.43
N LYS A 266 10.48 -5.36 -12.62
CA LYS A 266 9.46 -6.40 -12.76
C LYS A 266 10.00 -7.70 -12.19
N ASN A 267 11.18 -8.13 -12.60
CA ASN A 267 11.80 -9.33 -12.06
C ASN A 267 12.13 -9.19 -10.57
N THR A 268 12.45 -7.99 -10.07
CA THR A 268 12.60 -7.73 -8.63
C THR A 268 11.31 -8.00 -7.86
N ILE A 269 10.15 -7.52 -8.35
CA ILE A 269 8.85 -7.80 -7.72
C ILE A 269 8.50 -9.28 -7.81
N LEU A 270 8.71 -9.91 -8.98
CA LEU A 270 8.48 -11.33 -9.16
C LEU A 270 9.31 -12.17 -8.17
N ASN A 271 10.52 -11.76 -7.81
CA ASN A 271 11.35 -12.49 -6.87
C ASN A 271 11.32 -11.95 -5.44
N SER A 272 10.45 -10.98 -5.12
CA SER A 272 10.34 -10.42 -3.77
C SER A 272 9.75 -11.45 -2.78
N LYS A 273 9.95 -11.22 -1.47
CA LYS A 273 9.36 -12.03 -0.39
C LYS A 273 7.84 -12.13 -0.54
N SER A 274 7.16 -11.02 -0.84
CA SER A 274 5.72 -10.99 -1.07
C SER A 274 5.31 -11.69 -2.37
N GLY A 275 6.06 -11.48 -3.47
CA GLY A 275 5.82 -12.15 -4.74
C GLY A 275 5.96 -13.68 -4.62
N GLN A 276 6.99 -14.17 -3.93
CA GLN A 276 7.17 -15.58 -3.61
C GLN A 276 6.00 -16.08 -2.73
N GLY A 277 5.71 -15.38 -1.64
CA GLY A 277 4.64 -15.77 -0.72
C GLY A 277 3.24 -15.86 -1.36
N LEU A 278 2.94 -15.03 -2.37
CA LEU A 278 1.69 -15.17 -3.14
C LEU A 278 1.72 -16.35 -4.09
N ARG A 279 2.85 -16.67 -4.73
CA ARG A 279 2.98 -17.86 -5.57
C ARG A 279 2.79 -19.14 -4.78
N ASP A 280 3.40 -19.22 -3.61
CA ASP A 280 3.32 -20.39 -2.73
C ASP A 280 1.87 -20.63 -2.24
N LYS A 281 1.09 -19.55 -2.13
CA LYS A 281 -0.35 -19.58 -1.81
C LYS A 281 -1.25 -19.83 -3.03
N GLY A 282 -0.68 -20.07 -4.21
CA GLY A 282 -1.45 -20.37 -5.42
C GLY A 282 -1.93 -19.15 -6.22
N TYR A 283 -1.35 -17.96 -5.99
CA TYR A 283 -1.68 -16.72 -6.69
C TYR A 283 -0.55 -16.20 -7.62
N PRO A 284 0.08 -17.02 -8.49
CA PRO A 284 1.17 -16.56 -9.35
C PRO A 284 0.72 -15.50 -10.37
N TYR A 285 -0.51 -15.60 -10.83
CA TYR A 285 -1.07 -14.66 -11.80
C TYR A 285 -1.37 -13.30 -11.19
N ASP A 286 -1.61 -13.21 -9.89
CA ASP A 286 -1.77 -11.91 -9.21
C ASP A 286 -0.46 -11.12 -9.28
N VAL A 287 0.68 -11.77 -9.03
CA VAL A 287 1.99 -11.12 -9.09
C VAL A 287 2.28 -10.63 -10.52
N LEU A 288 2.00 -11.46 -11.53
CA LEU A 288 2.16 -11.09 -12.94
C LEU A 288 1.21 -9.96 -13.37
N TYR A 289 0.01 -9.92 -12.79
CA TYR A 289 -0.99 -8.90 -13.06
C TYR A 289 -0.61 -7.55 -12.46
N SER A 290 -0.18 -7.55 -11.19
CA SER A 290 0.20 -6.34 -10.45
C SER A 290 1.41 -5.60 -11.03
N VAL A 291 2.23 -6.23 -11.89
CA VAL A 291 3.38 -5.57 -12.54
C VAL A 291 3.08 -5.02 -13.94
N GLN A 292 1.82 -5.09 -14.39
CA GLN A 292 1.40 -4.49 -15.67
C GLN A 292 1.21 -2.99 -15.49
N GLU A 293 2.01 -2.20 -16.20
CA GLU A 293 2.02 -0.74 -16.05
C GLU A 293 0.87 -0.11 -16.82
N ASN A 294 0.14 0.82 -16.18
CA ASN A 294 -0.85 1.71 -16.81
C ASN A 294 -1.88 0.98 -17.69
N ILE A 295 -2.40 -0.15 -17.22
CA ILE A 295 -3.52 -0.84 -17.87
C ILE A 295 -4.88 -0.20 -17.53
N TYR A 296 -4.91 0.73 -16.57
CA TYR A 296 -6.08 1.49 -16.17
C TYR A 296 -5.80 2.99 -16.14
N ASP A 297 -6.78 3.75 -16.61
CA ASP A 297 -6.83 5.21 -16.52
C ASP A 297 -7.66 5.69 -15.32
N ASN A 298 -8.15 4.77 -14.48
CA ASN A 298 -8.96 5.10 -13.31
C ASN A 298 -8.11 5.57 -12.12
N VAL A 299 -8.66 6.50 -11.35
CA VAL A 299 -8.07 6.99 -10.11
C VAL A 299 -9.07 6.81 -8.98
N GLY A 300 -8.68 6.06 -7.95
CA GLY A 300 -9.49 5.88 -6.75
C GLY A 300 -9.18 6.94 -5.71
N LYS A 301 -10.19 7.66 -5.23
CA LYS A 301 -10.10 8.58 -4.09
C LYS A 301 -10.83 7.99 -2.88
N TYR A 302 -10.20 8.00 -1.72
CA TYR A 302 -10.77 7.47 -0.47
C TYR A 302 -11.58 8.54 0.26
N ASN A 303 -12.83 8.22 0.56
CA ASN A 303 -13.69 9.00 1.45
C ASN A 303 -13.56 8.43 2.88
N GLN A 304 -12.77 9.10 3.72
CA GLN A 304 -12.53 8.65 5.10
C GLN A 304 -13.79 8.62 5.97
N LYS A 305 -14.76 9.51 5.71
CA LYS A 305 -15.98 9.61 6.52
C LYS A 305 -16.91 8.43 6.30
N GLU A 306 -17.02 7.98 5.05
CA GLU A 306 -17.96 6.94 4.62
C GLU A 306 -17.28 5.60 4.34
N ASN A 307 -15.94 5.52 4.48
CA ASN A 307 -15.11 4.35 4.29
C ASN A 307 -15.33 3.66 2.94
N TYR A 308 -15.23 4.41 1.84
CA TYR A 308 -15.18 3.85 0.50
C TYR A 308 -14.17 4.56 -0.38
N VAL A 309 -13.65 3.84 -1.37
CA VAL A 309 -12.91 4.41 -2.49
C VAL A 309 -13.88 4.59 -3.65
N TYR A 310 -13.86 5.75 -4.30
CA TYR A 310 -14.65 6.03 -5.49
C TYR A 310 -13.77 6.51 -6.64
N ARG A 311 -14.21 6.27 -7.87
CA ARG A 311 -13.49 6.72 -9.05
C ARG A 311 -13.67 8.24 -9.24
N VAL A 312 -12.56 8.95 -9.42
CA VAL A 312 -12.50 10.38 -9.80
C VAL A 312 -12.02 10.56 -11.22
#